data_AF-A0A9P6ATB9-F1
#
_entry.id   AF-A0A9P6ATB9-F1
#
_cell.length_a   1.000
_cell.length_b   1.000
_cell.length_c   1.000
_cell.angle_alpha   90.00
_cell.angle_beta   90.00
_cell.angle_gamma   90.00
#
_symmetry.space_group_name_H-M   'P 1'
#
loop_
_entity.id
_entity.type
_entity.pdbx_description
1 polymer ?
#
loop_
_entity_poly.entity_id
_entity_poly.type
_entity_poly.pdbx_seq_one_letter_code
_entity_poly.pdbx_strand_id
1 'polypeptide(L)'
;MTLVMLLAPTDPLGPQEPWFPSIMLFIERDFEPAKSNIEVLIDTEISIYLKDKVAREKGFPPGTKPLKTAKHVFTTEDNVKVLELRYRLVKDLMWLYWKRGSSEFEIVFEITTSERTRDVVRANVGILQVNNDIRHLIMGELDLRSIQNLETGLHKWPRAPGMQTEAIAMYRFRVSLIRYFPDPSEFATIMLQTGTIIGGSTALSIIAGGSWAPGDLDLIVAQRYLPRLVDYLKRQGYRFDQDITRERGQYVRNAEEERLYRFEYYCFTKGDLKIDISQCFCTNHDAMTPANFVLTYHMSFVMNFVSGEGVYSLFPDETFSGRGYRNSFTVTKKLDHVLTKYAARGYKEVTDEDIGRPVYLQDRFPNHESGRFRVEYLKNIWSMKLPLLSKRSHSA
;
A
#
# COMPACT_ATOMS: atom_id res chain seq x y z
N MET A 1 -12.49 19.00 -16.79
CA MET A 1 -12.79 18.69 -15.39
C MET A 1 -13.18 17.23 -15.33
N THR A 2 -12.34 16.41 -14.73
CA THR A 2 -12.50 14.95 -14.76
C THR A 2 -12.76 14.47 -13.34
N LEU A 3 -13.89 13.80 -13.14
CA LEU A 3 -14.31 13.22 -11.86
C LEU A 3 -14.23 11.70 -12.00
N VAL A 4 -13.42 11.03 -11.17
CA VAL A 4 -13.18 9.58 -11.25
C VAL A 4 -13.55 8.94 -9.92
N MET A 5 -14.35 7.87 -9.95
CA MET A 5 -14.83 7.15 -8.78
C MET A 5 -14.85 5.66 -9.09
N LEU A 6 -14.18 4.80 -8.30
CA LEU A 6 -14.15 3.35 -8.48
C LEU A 6 -14.17 2.60 -7.14
N LEU A 7 -14.89 1.48 -7.11
CA LEU A 7 -15.41 0.76 -5.93
C LEU A 7 -15.04 -0.73 -5.99
N ALA A 8 -14.73 -1.35 -4.86
CA ALA A 8 -14.49 -2.79 -4.71
C ALA A 8 -15.40 -3.39 -3.61
N PRO A 9 -16.09 -4.53 -3.83
CA PRO A 9 -16.88 -5.18 -2.78
C PRO A 9 -15.99 -5.99 -1.83
N THR A 10 -16.29 -5.97 -0.53
CA THR A 10 -15.77 -6.90 0.48
C THR A 10 -16.93 -7.59 1.20
N ASP A 11 -16.90 -8.92 1.32
CA ASP A 11 -17.87 -9.67 2.12
C ASP A 11 -17.75 -9.33 3.62
N PRO A 12 -18.86 -9.11 4.35
CA PRO A 12 -18.82 -8.93 5.80
C PRO A 12 -18.64 -10.27 6.51
N LEU A 13 -17.56 -10.41 7.27
CA LEU A 13 -17.45 -11.43 8.32
C LEU A 13 -18.25 -10.97 9.55
N GLY A 14 -19.56 -11.19 9.53
CA GLY A 14 -20.42 -11.13 10.72
C GLY A 14 -21.18 -9.82 10.96
N PRO A 15 -22.14 -9.83 11.91
CA PRO A 15 -23.12 -8.77 12.07
C PRO A 15 -22.68 -7.76 13.15
N GLN A 16 -21.55 -7.08 13.00
CA GLN A 16 -21.27 -5.81 13.68
C GLN A 16 -20.43 -4.91 12.75
N GLU A 17 -20.64 -3.60 12.86
CA GLU A 17 -20.47 -2.53 11.84
C GLU A 17 -19.36 -2.65 10.78
N PRO A 18 -19.61 -2.25 9.51
CA PRO A 18 -18.62 -2.30 8.45
C PRO A 18 -17.53 -1.21 8.60
N TRP A 19 -16.28 -1.65 8.72
CA TRP A 19 -15.07 -0.85 8.53
C TRP A 19 -14.82 -0.61 7.02
N PHE A 20 -14.58 0.65 6.61
CA PHE A 20 -14.30 1.02 5.21
C PHE A 20 -12.90 1.66 5.09
N PRO A 21 -12.09 1.29 4.08
CA PRO A 21 -10.83 1.98 3.80
C PRO A 21 -11.06 3.40 3.24
N SER A 22 -10.18 4.33 3.60
CA SER A 22 -10.16 5.71 3.10
C SER A 22 -9.76 5.77 1.63
N ILE A 23 -10.51 6.49 0.79
CA ILE A 23 -10.22 6.70 -0.64
C ILE A 23 -10.09 8.20 -0.92
N MET A 24 -9.01 8.61 -1.59
CA MET A 24 -8.72 10.01 -1.96
C MET A 24 -9.09 10.26 -3.43
N LEU A 25 -9.59 11.46 -3.76
CA LEU A 25 -10.10 11.82 -5.08
C LEU A 25 -9.43 13.12 -5.57
N PHE A 26 -8.79 13.10 -6.74
CA PHE A 26 -8.12 14.25 -7.37
C PHE A 26 -9.04 14.95 -8.37
N ILE A 27 -8.97 16.28 -8.41
CA ILE A 27 -9.52 17.12 -9.48
C ILE A 27 -8.35 17.96 -10.00
N GLU A 28 -7.95 17.76 -11.25
CA GLU A 28 -7.00 18.64 -11.93
C GLU A 28 -7.79 19.64 -12.79
N ARG A 29 -7.49 20.93 -12.62
CA ARG A 29 -8.03 22.02 -13.42
C ARG A 29 -6.85 22.92 -13.76
N ASP A 30 -6.53 23.04 -15.04
CA ASP A 30 -5.58 24.07 -15.49
C ASP A 30 -6.20 25.43 -15.20
N PHE A 31 -5.55 26.20 -14.33
CA PHE A 31 -5.83 27.62 -14.14
C PHE A 31 -4.61 28.39 -14.68
N GLU A 32 -4.81 29.19 -15.73
CA GLU A 32 -3.93 30.34 -15.92
C GLU A 32 -4.20 31.30 -14.76
N PRO A 33 -3.18 31.73 -14.00
CA PRO A 33 -3.42 32.62 -12.86
C PRO A 33 -3.86 34.00 -13.38
N ALA A 34 -5.16 34.27 -13.26
CA ALA A 34 -5.66 35.63 -13.38
C ALA A 34 -5.09 36.46 -12.22
N LYS A 35 -4.39 37.55 -12.57
CA LYS A 35 -3.84 38.52 -11.62
C LYS A 35 -4.96 39.35 -10.99
N SER A 36 -5.75 38.79 -10.08
CA SER A 36 -6.62 39.57 -9.19
C SER A 36 -7.20 38.72 -8.06
N ASN A 37 -7.18 39.26 -6.84
CA ASN A 37 -7.87 38.74 -5.66
C ASN A 37 -9.40 38.87 -5.86
N ILE A 38 -10.01 37.88 -6.50
CA ILE A 38 -11.47 37.75 -6.58
C ILE A 38 -11.86 36.50 -5.78
N GLU A 39 -12.56 36.68 -4.66
CA GLU A 39 -13.29 35.58 -4.01
C GLU A 39 -14.45 35.17 -4.91
N VAL A 40 -14.35 33.98 -5.51
CA VAL A 40 -15.43 33.41 -6.32
C VAL A 40 -16.23 32.46 -5.44
N LEU A 41 -17.44 32.87 -5.05
CA LEU A 41 -18.44 32.01 -4.42
C LEU A 41 -19.14 31.19 -5.51
N ILE A 42 -18.89 29.88 -5.55
CA ILE A 42 -19.57 28.96 -6.48
C ILE A 42 -20.60 28.16 -5.70
N ASP A 43 -21.89 28.49 -5.86
CA ASP A 43 -22.98 27.63 -5.40
C ASP A 43 -23.18 26.52 -6.44
N THR A 44 -22.96 25.27 -6.01
CA THR A 44 -22.97 24.10 -6.89
C THR A 44 -23.99 23.07 -6.40
N GLU A 45 -24.89 22.67 -7.29
CA GLU A 45 -25.80 21.55 -7.08
C GLU A 45 -25.30 20.34 -7.89
N ILE A 46 -25.04 19.22 -7.19
CA ILE A 46 -24.64 17.95 -7.82
C ILE A 46 -25.83 17.00 -7.75
N SER A 47 -26.31 16.60 -8.92
CA SER A 47 -27.38 15.60 -9.08
C SER A 47 -26.81 14.33 -9.72
N ILE A 48 -27.18 13.16 -9.17
CA ILE A 48 -26.74 11.86 -9.68
C ILE A 48 -27.92 11.10 -10.27
N TYR A 49 -27.71 10.65 -11.50
CA TYR A 49 -28.64 9.78 -12.21
C TYR A 49 -27.97 8.44 -12.51
N LEU A 50 -28.67 7.34 -12.25
CA LEU A 50 -28.33 6.03 -12.78
C LEU A 50 -29.21 5.78 -14.01
N LYS A 51 -28.58 5.64 -15.18
CA LYS A 51 -29.27 5.14 -16.36
C LYS A 51 -28.96 3.66 -16.52
N ASP A 52 -30.01 2.86 -16.47
CA ASP A 52 -29.94 1.45 -16.82
C ASP A 52 -29.86 1.34 -18.36
N LYS A 53 -28.74 0.84 -18.85
CA LYS A 53 -28.50 0.69 -20.30
C LYS A 53 -29.49 -0.29 -20.94
N VAL A 54 -29.92 -1.31 -20.19
CA VAL A 54 -30.93 -2.29 -20.63
C VAL A 54 -32.31 -1.63 -20.75
N ALA A 55 -32.63 -0.68 -19.87
CA ALA A 55 -33.88 0.07 -19.96
C ALA A 55 -33.91 0.99 -21.21
N ARG A 56 -32.76 1.54 -21.58
CA ARG A 56 -32.59 2.39 -22.78
C ARG A 56 -32.71 1.58 -24.07
N GLU A 57 -32.10 0.40 -24.13
CA GLU A 57 -32.20 -0.51 -25.29
C GLU A 57 -33.61 -1.09 -25.44
N LYS A 58 -34.39 -1.19 -24.35
CA LYS A 58 -35.78 -1.64 -24.36
C LYS A 58 -36.82 -0.52 -24.50
N GLY A 59 -36.40 0.73 -24.73
CA GLY A 59 -37.31 1.86 -25.00
C GLY A 59 -38.14 2.34 -23.81
N PHE A 60 -37.72 2.07 -22.57
CA PHE A 60 -38.41 2.61 -21.40
C PHE A 60 -38.13 4.12 -21.26
N PRO A 61 -39.16 4.95 -20.94
CA PRO A 61 -38.95 6.37 -20.72
C PRO A 61 -38.04 6.59 -19.49
N PRO A 62 -37.07 7.52 -19.55
CA PRO A 62 -36.22 7.79 -18.42
C PRO A 62 -37.06 8.30 -17.24
N GLY A 63 -37.03 7.58 -16.12
CA GLY A 63 -37.51 8.12 -14.84
C GLY A 63 -36.62 9.30 -14.45
N THR A 64 -37.16 10.52 -14.46
CA THR A 64 -36.40 11.78 -14.39
C THR A 64 -36.08 12.28 -12.99
N LYS A 65 -36.31 11.48 -11.94
CA LYS A 65 -35.97 11.92 -10.57
C LYS A 65 -34.53 11.53 -10.21
N PRO A 66 -33.66 12.49 -9.83
CA PRO A 66 -32.33 12.18 -9.33
C PRO A 66 -32.45 11.30 -8.09
N LEU A 67 -31.54 10.34 -7.94
CA LEU A 67 -31.53 9.43 -6.79
C LEU A 67 -31.27 10.20 -5.49
N LYS A 68 -30.48 11.27 -5.59
CA LYS A 68 -30.12 12.17 -4.49
C LYS A 68 -29.62 13.48 -5.08
N THR A 69 -29.92 14.58 -4.40
CA THR A 69 -29.46 15.92 -4.76
C THR A 69 -28.77 16.51 -3.55
N ALA A 70 -27.59 17.08 -3.73
CA ALA A 70 -26.87 17.78 -2.67
C ALA A 70 -26.48 19.18 -3.16
N LYS A 71 -26.83 20.19 -2.35
CA LYS A 71 -26.42 21.58 -2.55
C LYS A 71 -25.25 21.90 -1.65
N HIS A 72 -24.19 22.46 -2.22
CA HIS A 72 -23.07 22.92 -1.42
C HIS A 72 -22.43 24.18 -2.00
N VAL A 73 -22.14 25.13 -1.11
CA VAL A 73 -21.46 26.38 -1.43
C VAL A 73 -19.98 26.18 -1.11
N PHE A 74 -19.12 26.29 -2.12
CA PHE A 74 -17.68 26.14 -1.94
C PHE A 74 -17.03 27.52 -1.71
N THR A 75 -16.18 27.61 -0.69
CA THR A 75 -15.20 28.69 -0.55
C THR A 75 -13.81 28.20 -0.93
N THR A 76 -12.89 29.11 -1.27
CA THR A 76 -11.51 28.78 -1.68
C THR A 76 -10.68 28.08 -0.58
N GLU A 77 -11.16 28.02 0.66
CA GLU A 77 -10.50 27.36 1.78
C GLU A 77 -11.08 25.97 2.15
N ASP A 78 -12.17 25.52 1.53
CA ASP A 78 -12.96 24.37 2.00
C ASP A 78 -12.54 22.99 1.44
N ASN A 79 -11.23 22.73 1.27
CA ASN A 79 -10.75 21.43 0.78
C ASN A 79 -11.21 20.22 1.65
N VAL A 80 -11.42 20.43 2.95
CA VAL A 80 -11.83 19.39 3.91
C VAL A 80 -13.32 19.02 3.83
N LYS A 81 -14.22 19.98 3.54
CA LYS A 81 -15.67 19.70 3.45
C LYS A 81 -16.05 19.01 2.13
N VAL A 82 -15.30 19.30 1.05
CA VAL A 82 -15.47 18.57 -0.21
C VAL A 82 -15.11 17.10 -0.04
N LEU A 83 -14.12 16.77 0.80
CA LEU A 83 -13.74 15.39 1.13
C LEU A 83 -14.86 14.62 1.86
N GLU A 84 -15.61 15.25 2.77
CA GLU A 84 -16.69 14.59 3.51
C GLU A 84 -17.92 14.27 2.63
N LEU A 85 -18.28 15.20 1.74
CA LEU A 85 -19.34 14.99 0.74
C LEU A 85 -18.96 13.92 -0.29
N ARG A 86 -17.67 13.86 -0.67
CA ARG A 86 -17.08 12.83 -1.53
C ARG A 86 -17.16 11.43 -0.90
N TYR A 87 -16.85 11.29 0.40
CA TYR A 87 -16.91 10.02 1.13
C TYR A 87 -18.33 9.41 1.18
N ARG A 88 -19.35 10.23 1.47
CA ARG A 88 -20.75 9.75 1.55
C ARG A 88 -21.29 9.26 0.20
N LEU A 89 -20.88 9.91 -0.89
CA LEU A 89 -21.32 9.59 -2.25
C LEU A 89 -20.83 8.22 -2.73
N VAL A 90 -19.55 7.95 -2.47
CA VAL A 90 -18.86 6.69 -2.78
C VAL A 90 -19.52 5.54 -2.04
N LYS A 91 -19.80 5.71 -0.73
CA LYS A 91 -20.48 4.72 0.12
C LYS A 91 -21.89 4.36 -0.39
N ASP A 92 -22.69 5.36 -0.77
CA ASP A 92 -24.05 5.15 -1.29
C ASP A 92 -24.05 4.41 -2.66
N LEU A 93 -23.06 4.70 -3.51
CA LEU A 93 -22.91 4.04 -4.82
C LEU A 93 -22.43 2.59 -4.70
N MET A 94 -21.58 2.27 -3.73
CA MET A 94 -21.19 0.88 -3.41
C MET A 94 -22.38 0.02 -3.00
N TRP A 95 -23.22 0.57 -2.11
CA TRP A 95 -24.40 -0.13 -1.63
C TRP A 95 -25.39 -0.42 -2.77
N LEU A 96 -25.56 0.51 -3.71
CA LEU A 96 -26.41 0.33 -4.88
C LEU A 96 -25.88 -0.70 -5.88
N TYR A 97 -24.57 -0.72 -6.14
CA TYR A 97 -23.93 -1.72 -7.01
C TYR A 97 -24.07 -3.14 -6.46
N TRP A 98 -23.75 -3.32 -5.18
CA TRP A 98 -23.91 -4.60 -4.48
C TRP A 98 -25.34 -5.12 -4.58
N LYS A 99 -26.33 -4.27 -4.28
CA LYS A 99 -27.73 -4.69 -4.16
C LYS A 99 -28.36 -5.10 -5.50
N ARG A 100 -27.86 -4.61 -6.64
CA ARG A 100 -28.53 -4.76 -7.95
C ARG A 100 -27.87 -5.74 -8.92
N GLY A 101 -26.63 -6.19 -8.68
CA GLY A 101 -26.00 -7.26 -9.46
C GLY A 101 -25.87 -7.02 -10.97
N SER A 102 -25.99 -5.76 -11.43
CA SER A 102 -25.86 -5.40 -12.85
C SER A 102 -24.43 -4.97 -13.16
N SER A 103 -23.89 -5.41 -14.30
CA SER A 103 -22.51 -5.15 -14.72
C SER A 103 -22.33 -3.86 -15.53
N GLU A 104 -23.41 -3.15 -15.86
CA GLU A 104 -23.34 -1.93 -16.67
C GLU A 104 -24.27 -0.84 -16.12
N PHE A 105 -23.69 0.30 -15.76
CA PHE A 105 -24.43 1.52 -15.41
C PHE A 105 -23.69 2.73 -15.94
N GLU A 106 -24.46 3.71 -16.38
CA GLU A 106 -23.98 5.04 -16.72
C GLU A 106 -24.22 5.94 -15.51
N ILE A 107 -23.14 6.44 -14.91
CA ILE A 107 -23.20 7.46 -13.85
C ILE A 107 -23.13 8.81 -14.53
N VAL A 108 -24.22 9.58 -14.45
CA VAL A 108 -24.27 10.95 -14.97
C VAL A 108 -24.16 11.91 -13.80
N PHE A 109 -23.13 12.75 -13.82
CA PHE A 109 -22.99 13.89 -12.92
C PHE A 109 -23.55 15.13 -13.61
N GLU A 110 -24.58 15.73 -13.03
CA GLU A 110 -25.05 17.06 -13.44
C GLU A 110 -24.56 18.08 -12.41
N ILE A 111 -23.73 19.01 -12.87
CA ILE A 111 -23.18 20.11 -12.06
C ILE A 111 -23.89 21.37 -12.50
N THR A 112 -24.72 21.95 -11.61
CA THR A 112 -25.38 23.23 -11.88
C THR A 112 -24.73 24.31 -11.04
N THR A 113 -24.18 25.35 -11.66
CA THR A 113 -23.62 26.53 -10.97
C THR A 113 -24.61 27.68 -11.02
N SER A 114 -24.67 28.49 -9.96
CA SER A 114 -25.65 29.58 -9.80
C SER A 114 -25.45 30.83 -10.68
N GLU A 115 -24.36 30.91 -11.46
CA GLU A 115 -24.19 32.03 -12.39
C GLU A 115 -25.22 31.94 -13.53
N ARG A 116 -25.92 33.05 -13.77
CA ARG A 116 -27.16 33.19 -14.56
C ARG A 116 -27.09 32.82 -16.04
N THR A 117 -26.01 32.23 -16.51
CA THR A 117 -25.94 31.55 -17.81
C THR A 117 -26.29 30.09 -17.59
N ARG A 118 -27.47 29.67 -18.07
CA ARG A 118 -27.76 28.24 -18.35
C ARG A 118 -26.90 27.79 -19.54
N ASP A 119 -25.59 27.88 -19.40
CA ASP A 119 -24.71 27.06 -20.20
C ASP A 119 -24.80 25.67 -19.58
N VAL A 120 -25.75 24.88 -20.10
CA VAL A 120 -25.66 23.43 -19.95
C VAL A 120 -24.39 23.06 -20.68
N VAL A 121 -23.27 23.04 -19.95
CA VAL A 121 -22.07 22.37 -20.40
C VAL A 121 -22.44 20.90 -20.42
N ARG A 122 -23.06 20.48 -21.54
CA ARG A 122 -22.95 19.12 -22.01
C ARG A 122 -21.49 18.95 -22.36
N ALA A 123 -20.67 18.71 -21.34
CA ALA A 123 -19.44 17.99 -21.56
C ALA A 123 -19.92 16.72 -22.24
N ASN A 124 -19.66 16.60 -23.55
CA ASN A 124 -19.70 15.31 -24.18
C ASN A 124 -18.87 14.44 -23.25
N VAL A 125 -19.54 13.51 -22.58
CA VAL A 125 -18.90 12.46 -21.82
C VAL A 125 -18.16 11.70 -22.90
N GLY A 126 -16.94 12.16 -23.19
CA GLY A 126 -15.97 11.38 -23.91
C GLY A 126 -15.98 10.07 -23.16
N ILE A 127 -16.33 9.00 -23.87
CA ILE A 127 -16.08 7.67 -23.38
C ILE A 127 -14.59 7.70 -23.06
N LEU A 128 -14.26 7.88 -21.78
CA LEU A 128 -12.97 7.51 -21.26
C LEU A 128 -12.96 6.03 -21.59
N GLN A 129 -12.34 5.67 -22.72
CA GLN A 129 -11.62 4.42 -22.80
C GLN A 129 -10.97 4.31 -21.45
N VAL A 130 -11.32 3.28 -20.68
CA VAL A 130 -10.81 3.03 -19.34
C VAL A 130 -9.30 2.91 -19.49
N ASN A 131 -8.66 4.06 -19.52
CA ASN A 131 -7.31 4.26 -20.03
C ASN A 131 -6.41 3.75 -18.91
N ASN A 132 -5.25 3.21 -19.28
CA ASN A 132 -4.35 2.56 -18.34
C ASN A 132 -4.05 3.43 -17.09
N ASP A 133 -4.17 4.75 -17.20
CA ASP A 133 -3.96 5.73 -16.14
C ASP A 133 -4.89 5.58 -14.92
N ILE A 134 -6.22 5.47 -15.10
CA ILE A 134 -7.17 5.29 -13.97
C ILE A 134 -6.88 3.98 -13.25
N ARG A 135 -6.55 2.97 -14.05
CA ARG A 135 -6.18 1.65 -13.56
C ARG A 135 -4.91 1.72 -12.72
N HIS A 136 -3.88 2.42 -13.18
CA HIS A 136 -2.65 2.64 -12.41
C HIS A 136 -2.89 3.42 -11.11
N LEU A 137 -3.82 4.39 -11.10
CA LEU A 137 -4.19 5.12 -9.89
C LEU A 137 -4.84 4.19 -8.84
N ILE A 138 -5.84 3.41 -9.23
CA ILE A 138 -6.51 2.47 -8.31
C ILE A 138 -5.53 1.40 -7.83
N MET A 139 -4.70 0.89 -8.73
CA MET A 139 -3.64 -0.07 -8.40
C MET A 139 -2.49 0.56 -7.64
N GLY A 140 -2.41 1.89 -7.57
CA GLY A 140 -1.51 2.61 -6.67
C GLY A 140 -2.04 2.56 -5.24
N GLU A 141 -3.35 2.69 -5.06
CA GLU A 141 -4.00 2.83 -3.75
C GLU A 141 -4.40 1.51 -3.08
N LEU A 142 -4.78 0.48 -3.85
CA LEU A 142 -5.22 -0.80 -3.29
C LEU A 142 -4.06 -1.69 -2.85
N ASP A 143 -4.16 -2.37 -1.71
CA ASP A 143 -3.18 -3.37 -1.33
C ASP A 143 -3.22 -4.61 -2.25
N LEU A 144 -2.13 -5.38 -2.27
CA LEU A 144 -2.02 -6.56 -3.15
C LEU A 144 -3.07 -7.65 -2.85
N ARG A 145 -3.55 -7.79 -1.60
CA ARG A 145 -4.61 -8.77 -1.27
C ARG A 145 -5.96 -8.30 -1.80
N SER A 146 -6.27 -7.01 -1.70
CA SER A 146 -7.47 -6.41 -2.30
C SER A 146 -7.47 -6.55 -3.82
N ILE A 147 -6.32 -6.35 -4.47
CA ILE A 147 -6.17 -6.57 -5.92
C ILE A 147 -6.40 -8.05 -6.26
N GLN A 148 -5.82 -8.98 -5.49
CA GLN A 148 -6.03 -10.42 -5.69
C GLN A 148 -7.49 -10.83 -5.51
N ASN A 149 -8.17 -10.26 -4.51
CA ASN A 149 -9.60 -10.48 -4.27
C ASN A 149 -10.45 -9.92 -5.42
N LEU A 150 -10.09 -8.78 -5.99
CA LEU A 150 -10.73 -8.25 -7.20
C LEU A 150 -10.50 -9.17 -8.40
N GLU A 151 -9.26 -9.63 -8.62
CA GLU A 151 -8.91 -10.52 -9.72
C GLU A 151 -9.70 -11.84 -9.67
N THR A 152 -9.88 -12.39 -8.45
CA THR A 152 -10.70 -13.58 -8.22
C THR A 152 -12.19 -13.26 -8.35
N GLY A 153 -12.75 -12.30 -7.61
CA GLY A 153 -14.18 -11.99 -7.67
C GLY A 153 -14.70 -11.59 -9.06
N LEU A 154 -13.84 -11.00 -9.90
CA LEU A 154 -14.16 -10.60 -11.26
C LEU A 154 -13.99 -11.73 -12.29
N HIS A 155 -14.28 -12.99 -11.96
CA HIS A 155 -14.21 -14.13 -12.88
C HIS A 155 -14.91 -13.94 -14.25
N LYS A 156 -15.81 -12.95 -14.39
CA LYS A 156 -16.47 -12.56 -15.65
C LYS A 156 -15.82 -11.40 -16.42
N TRP A 157 -14.85 -10.71 -15.83
CA TRP A 157 -14.09 -9.68 -16.52
C TRP A 157 -13.05 -10.38 -17.41
N PRO A 158 -13.02 -10.14 -18.74
CA PRO A 158 -12.00 -10.72 -19.60
C PRO A 158 -10.64 -10.36 -19.03
N ARG A 159 -9.79 -11.34 -18.68
CA ARG A 159 -8.46 -11.12 -18.09
C ARG A 159 -7.70 -10.09 -18.91
N ALA A 160 -7.83 -8.82 -18.54
CA ALA A 160 -7.24 -7.74 -19.28
C ALA A 160 -5.73 -7.89 -19.05
N PRO A 161 -4.91 -8.01 -20.11
CA PRO A 161 -3.48 -8.14 -19.96
C PRO A 161 -2.91 -7.12 -18.96
N GLY A 162 -2.11 -7.62 -18.02
CA GLY A 162 -1.46 -6.84 -16.96
C GLY A 162 -2.29 -6.57 -15.69
N MET A 163 -3.52 -7.08 -15.55
CA MET A 163 -4.31 -6.90 -14.31
C MET A 163 -4.00 -7.97 -13.25
N GLN A 164 -3.06 -8.85 -13.59
CA GLN A 164 -2.58 -9.88 -12.69
C GLN A 164 -1.90 -9.21 -11.51
N THR A 165 -2.25 -9.66 -10.32
CA THR A 165 -1.71 -9.11 -9.08
C THR A 165 -0.17 -9.17 -9.07
N GLU A 166 0.42 -10.20 -9.68
CA GLU A 166 1.87 -10.34 -9.88
C GLU A 166 2.49 -9.21 -10.72
N ALA A 167 1.78 -8.74 -11.75
CA ALA A 167 2.25 -7.65 -12.61
C ALA A 167 2.29 -6.32 -11.84
N ILE A 168 1.31 -6.09 -10.96
CA ILE A 168 1.25 -4.90 -10.12
C ILE A 168 2.31 -4.95 -9.03
N ALA A 169 2.49 -6.11 -8.39
CA ALA A 169 3.56 -6.32 -7.43
C ALA A 169 4.95 -6.07 -8.06
N MET A 170 5.15 -6.56 -9.30
CA MET A 170 6.37 -6.30 -10.07
C MET A 170 6.56 -4.82 -10.41
N TYR A 171 5.49 -4.14 -10.82
CA TYR A 171 5.54 -2.70 -11.10
C TYR A 171 5.96 -1.91 -9.84
N ARG A 172 5.32 -2.18 -8.70
CA ARG A 172 5.65 -1.54 -7.42
C ARG A 172 7.05 -1.83 -6.94
N PHE A 173 7.53 -3.06 -7.15
CA PHE A 173 8.92 -3.43 -6.89
C PHE A 173 9.88 -2.58 -7.71
N ARG A 174 9.66 -2.48 -9.03
CA ARG A 174 10.52 -1.69 -9.93
C ARG A 174 10.50 -0.20 -9.57
N VAL A 175 9.31 0.38 -9.37
CA VAL A 175 9.17 1.79 -9.00
C VAL A 175 9.84 2.09 -7.66
N SER A 176 9.69 1.22 -6.67
CA SER A 176 10.35 1.39 -5.36
C SER A 176 11.88 1.37 -5.47
N LEU A 177 12.43 0.63 -6.44
CA LEU A 177 13.86 0.40 -6.55
C LEU A 177 14.57 1.25 -7.61
N ILE A 178 13.87 1.83 -8.59
CA ILE A 178 14.49 2.57 -9.70
C ILE A 178 15.30 3.78 -9.22
N ARG A 179 14.93 4.37 -8.07
CA ARG A 179 15.72 5.44 -7.45
C ARG A 179 17.03 4.95 -6.87
N TYR A 180 17.11 3.71 -6.42
CA TYR A 180 18.30 3.13 -5.79
C TYR A 180 19.23 2.47 -6.82
N PHE A 181 18.66 1.84 -7.84
CA PHE A 181 19.39 1.04 -8.83
C PHE A 181 18.90 1.39 -10.24
N PRO A 182 19.81 1.69 -11.19
CA PRO A 182 19.44 1.93 -12.59
C PRO A 182 18.71 0.75 -13.23
N ASP A 183 19.07 -0.49 -12.87
CA ASP A 183 18.38 -1.71 -13.28
C ASP A 183 17.90 -2.52 -12.05
N PRO A 184 16.62 -2.36 -11.63
CA PRO A 184 16.04 -3.16 -10.56
C PRO A 184 16.06 -4.68 -10.82
N SER A 185 16.16 -5.12 -12.08
CA SER A 185 16.20 -6.55 -12.44
C SER A 185 17.57 -7.15 -12.16
N GLU A 186 18.63 -6.38 -12.36
CA GLU A 186 20.00 -6.76 -11.94
C GLU A 186 20.03 -6.93 -10.42
N PHE A 187 19.44 -5.99 -9.67
CA PHE A 187 19.37 -6.12 -8.21
C PHE A 187 18.55 -7.33 -7.76
N ALA A 188 17.42 -7.63 -8.41
CA ALA A 188 16.65 -8.84 -8.14
C ALA A 188 17.47 -10.12 -8.37
N THR A 189 18.35 -10.12 -9.37
CA THR A 189 19.31 -11.22 -9.60
C THR A 189 20.30 -11.35 -8.45
N ILE A 190 20.82 -10.24 -7.92
CA ILE A 190 21.66 -10.24 -6.72
C ILE A 190 20.89 -10.83 -5.53
N MET A 191 19.66 -10.38 -5.28
CA MET A 191 18.81 -10.89 -4.21
C MET A 191 18.60 -12.40 -4.28
N LEU A 192 18.35 -12.94 -5.47
CA LEU A 192 18.24 -14.39 -5.70
C LEU A 192 19.54 -15.13 -5.38
N GLN A 193 20.68 -14.58 -5.80
CA GLN A 193 21.99 -15.21 -5.61
C GLN A 193 22.48 -15.19 -4.17
N THR A 194 22.08 -14.18 -3.40
CA THR A 194 22.53 -13.97 -2.01
C THR A 194 21.49 -14.34 -0.96
N GLY A 195 20.25 -14.64 -1.37
CA GLY A 195 19.12 -14.73 -0.44
C GLY A 195 18.86 -13.42 0.31
N THR A 196 19.28 -12.28 -0.25
CA THR A 196 18.99 -10.97 0.34
C THR A 196 17.50 -10.69 0.19
N ILE A 197 16.90 -10.14 1.24
CA ILE A 197 15.51 -9.67 1.23
C ILE A 197 15.47 -8.17 1.49
N ILE A 198 14.42 -7.53 0.99
CA ILE A 198 14.03 -6.17 1.33
C ILE A 198 13.02 -6.26 2.46
N GLY A 199 13.22 -5.50 3.54
CA GLY A 199 12.30 -5.42 4.68
C GLY A 199 11.66 -4.04 4.83
N GLY A 200 11.00 -3.86 5.97
CA GLY A 200 10.72 -2.55 6.53
C GLY A 200 9.71 -1.77 5.71
N SER A 201 9.93 -0.45 5.61
CA SER A 201 8.95 0.42 4.96
C SER A 201 8.87 0.24 3.45
N THR A 202 9.95 -0.22 2.81
CA THR A 202 9.95 -0.49 1.37
C THR A 202 9.16 -1.76 1.04
N ALA A 203 9.32 -2.83 1.82
CA ALA A 203 8.50 -4.02 1.64
C ALA A 203 7.01 -3.72 1.85
N LEU A 204 6.70 -2.91 2.88
CA LEU A 204 5.34 -2.50 3.17
C LEU A 204 4.73 -1.65 2.03
N SER A 205 5.47 -0.70 1.44
CA SER A 205 4.92 0.12 0.34
C SER A 205 4.61 -0.70 -0.91
N ILE A 206 5.39 -1.76 -1.18
CA ILE A 206 5.11 -2.69 -2.28
C ILE A 206 3.80 -3.47 -2.03
N ILE A 207 3.59 -3.92 -0.79
CA ILE A 207 2.43 -4.74 -0.40
C ILE A 207 1.16 -3.91 -0.28
N ALA A 208 1.21 -2.83 0.49
CA ALA A 208 0.05 -2.04 0.83
C ALA A 208 -0.31 -1.02 -0.25
N GLY A 209 0.66 -0.56 -1.04
CA GLY A 209 0.45 0.60 -1.91
C GLY A 209 0.28 1.89 -1.11
N GLY A 210 -0.49 2.80 -1.69
CA GLY A 210 -0.76 4.13 -1.16
C GLY A 210 0.17 5.22 -1.70
N SER A 211 -0.11 6.46 -1.32
CA SER A 211 0.56 7.66 -1.83
C SER A 211 1.90 8.01 -1.15
N TRP A 212 2.35 7.21 -0.18
CA TRP A 212 3.58 7.48 0.57
C TRP A 212 4.77 6.69 0.02
N ALA A 213 5.97 7.27 0.14
CA ALA A 213 7.22 6.63 -0.27
C ALA A 213 8.12 6.30 0.93
N PRO A 214 8.85 5.17 0.90
CA PRO A 214 9.90 4.91 1.88
C PRO A 214 11.06 5.90 1.72
N GLY A 215 11.69 6.26 2.83
CA GLY A 215 12.85 7.17 2.85
C GLY A 215 14.17 6.44 2.61
N ASP A 216 14.27 5.21 3.11
CA ASP A 216 15.43 4.33 3.06
C ASP A 216 15.05 2.92 2.57
N LEU A 217 16.09 2.20 2.09
CA LEU A 217 15.98 0.82 1.68
C LEU A 217 16.62 -0.09 2.73
N ASP A 218 15.81 -0.89 3.40
CA ASP A 218 16.26 -1.88 4.39
C ASP A 218 16.54 -3.22 3.71
N LEU A 219 17.80 -3.67 3.72
CA LEU A 219 18.26 -4.95 3.20
C LEU A 219 18.68 -5.87 4.34
N ILE A 220 18.36 -7.15 4.23
CA ILE A 220 18.77 -8.16 5.20
C ILE A 220 19.46 -9.29 4.46
N VAL A 221 20.64 -9.70 4.92
CA VAL A 221 21.48 -10.68 4.22
C VAL A 221 22.23 -11.58 5.21
N ALA A 222 22.40 -12.84 4.85
CA ALA A 222 23.24 -13.75 5.64
C ALA A 222 24.73 -13.36 5.51
N GLN A 223 25.49 -13.51 6.59
CA GLN A 223 26.91 -13.13 6.67
C GLN A 223 27.75 -13.61 5.48
N ARG A 224 27.57 -14.87 5.06
CA ARG A 224 28.33 -15.47 3.96
C ARG A 224 28.15 -14.79 2.60
N TYR A 225 27.06 -14.05 2.42
CA TYR A 225 26.75 -13.36 1.16
C TYR A 225 26.92 -11.83 1.23
N LEU A 226 27.22 -11.28 2.41
CA LEU A 226 27.45 -9.85 2.57
C LEU A 226 28.54 -9.30 1.64
N PRO A 227 29.71 -9.95 1.45
CA PRO A 227 30.75 -9.40 0.57
C PRO A 227 30.27 -9.16 -0.87
N ARG A 228 29.45 -10.08 -1.39
CA ARG A 228 28.87 -9.98 -2.74
C ARG A 228 27.88 -8.82 -2.86
N LEU A 229 27.02 -8.63 -1.86
CA LEU A 229 26.08 -7.52 -1.82
C LEU A 229 26.83 -6.18 -1.71
N VAL A 230 27.83 -6.08 -0.84
CA VAL A 230 28.64 -4.86 -0.67
C VAL A 230 29.39 -4.50 -1.95
N ASP A 231 29.99 -5.49 -2.61
CA ASP A 231 30.68 -5.30 -3.89
C ASP A 231 29.71 -4.81 -4.98
N TYR A 232 28.50 -5.36 -5.05
CA TYR A 232 27.44 -4.84 -5.92
C TYR A 232 27.10 -3.37 -5.61
N LEU A 233 26.83 -3.02 -4.35
CA LEU A 233 26.48 -1.65 -3.96
C LEU A 233 27.59 -0.64 -4.30
N LYS A 234 28.85 -1.01 -4.07
CA LYS A 234 30.00 -0.17 -4.45
C LYS A 234 30.06 0.09 -5.96
N ARG A 235 29.80 -0.92 -6.80
CA ARG A 235 29.70 -0.73 -8.25
C ARG A 235 28.54 0.19 -8.66
N GLN A 236 27.44 0.16 -7.92
CA GLN A 236 26.31 1.08 -8.12
C GLN A 236 26.60 2.52 -7.62
N GLY A 237 27.80 2.76 -7.08
CA GLY A 237 28.27 4.07 -6.63
C GLY A 237 27.94 4.42 -5.18
N TYR A 238 27.46 3.46 -4.39
CA TYR A 238 27.22 3.66 -2.96
C TYR A 238 28.54 3.65 -2.18
N ARG A 239 28.60 4.48 -1.14
CA ARG A 239 29.74 4.58 -0.22
C ARG A 239 29.33 4.07 1.15
N PHE A 240 30.25 3.38 1.82
CA PHE A 240 30.03 2.92 3.18
C PHE A 240 30.13 4.10 4.16
N ASP A 241 29.11 4.29 4.99
CA ASP A 241 29.04 5.32 6.02
C ASP A 241 29.43 4.73 7.37
N GLN A 242 30.67 5.00 7.80
CA GLN A 242 31.23 4.44 9.04
C GLN A 242 30.58 5.03 10.29
N ASP A 243 30.20 6.30 10.27
CA ASP A 243 29.72 7.01 11.45
C ASP A 243 28.33 6.50 11.83
N ILE A 244 27.42 6.43 10.85
CA ILE A 244 26.07 5.88 11.05
C ILE A 244 26.14 4.40 11.45
N THR A 245 27.08 3.65 10.88
CA THR A 245 27.28 2.23 11.19
C THR A 245 27.69 2.03 12.66
N ARG A 246 28.63 2.81 13.17
CA ARG A 246 29.11 2.71 14.56
C ARG A 246 28.03 3.07 15.58
N GLU A 247 27.20 4.06 15.28
CA GLU A 247 26.09 4.47 16.16
C GLU A 247 25.02 3.39 16.35
N ARG A 248 24.83 2.53 15.34
CA ARG A 248 23.74 1.55 15.29
C ARG A 248 24.18 0.11 15.54
N GLY A 249 25.48 -0.14 15.69
CA GLY A 249 26.02 -1.48 15.91
C GLY A 249 25.62 -2.04 17.26
N GLN A 250 24.43 -2.66 17.39
CA GLN A 250 24.01 -3.31 18.62
C GLN A 250 23.14 -4.55 18.40
N TYR A 251 23.40 -5.54 19.25
CA TYR A 251 22.67 -6.78 19.45
C TYR A 251 21.22 -6.53 19.83
N VAL A 252 20.30 -7.44 19.47
CA VAL A 252 19.03 -7.51 20.22
C VAL A 252 19.28 -8.37 21.44
N ARG A 253 19.21 -7.74 22.62
CA ARG A 253 19.27 -8.46 23.89
C ARG A 253 17.87 -8.97 24.20
N ASN A 254 17.70 -10.29 24.18
CA ASN A 254 16.55 -10.88 24.85
C ASN A 254 16.74 -10.71 26.37
N ALA A 255 15.83 -10.00 27.03
CA ALA A 255 15.92 -9.73 28.46
C ALA A 255 15.77 -11.01 29.30
N GLU A 256 15.06 -12.03 28.80
CA GLU A 256 14.75 -13.25 29.54
C GLU A 256 15.83 -14.33 29.38
N GLU A 257 16.52 -14.38 28.24
CA GLU A 257 17.47 -15.47 27.94
C GLU A 257 18.95 -15.08 28.01
N GLU A 258 19.26 -13.80 28.21
CA GLU A 258 20.62 -13.23 28.05
C GLU A 258 21.29 -13.54 26.70
N ARG A 259 20.57 -14.13 25.74
CA ARG A 259 21.07 -14.43 24.40
C ARG A 259 21.15 -13.14 23.59
N LEU A 260 22.36 -12.83 23.15
CA LEU A 260 22.68 -11.72 22.27
C LEU A 260 22.53 -12.19 20.83
N TYR A 261 21.47 -11.75 20.14
CA TYR A 261 21.42 -11.91 18.69
C TYR A 261 22.40 -10.94 18.08
N ARG A 262 23.51 -11.49 17.62
CA ARG A 262 24.49 -10.72 16.86
C ARG A 262 23.94 -10.50 15.47
N PHE A 263 23.67 -9.25 15.18
CA PHE A 263 23.61 -8.75 13.82
C PHE A 263 24.56 -7.56 13.74
N GLU A 264 25.07 -7.32 12.55
CA GLU A 264 25.86 -6.14 12.28
C GLU A 264 25.07 -5.28 11.30
N TYR A 265 25.06 -3.98 11.59
CA TYR A 265 24.36 -3.00 10.79
C TYR A 265 25.39 -2.25 9.94
N TYR A 266 25.08 -2.04 8.66
CA TYR A 266 25.93 -1.29 7.74
C TYR A 266 25.07 -0.24 7.03
N CYS A 267 25.52 1.00 7.00
CA CYS A 267 24.87 2.07 6.24
C CYS A 267 25.63 2.39 4.96
N PHE A 268 24.92 2.50 3.85
CA PHE A 268 25.45 2.89 2.55
C PHE A 268 24.69 4.10 2.00
N THR A 269 25.40 5.09 1.47
CA THR A 269 24.82 6.34 0.97
C THR A 269 25.26 6.66 -0.46
N LYS A 270 24.38 7.32 -1.21
CA LYS A 270 24.63 7.86 -2.56
C LYS A 270 23.80 9.13 -2.77
N GLY A 271 24.41 10.29 -2.56
CA GLY A 271 23.65 11.54 -2.44
C GLY A 271 22.66 11.43 -1.28
N ASP A 272 21.40 11.76 -1.53
CA ASP A 272 20.32 11.67 -0.53
C ASP A 272 19.73 10.25 -0.36
N LEU A 273 20.25 9.27 -1.11
CA LEU A 273 19.80 7.88 -1.02
C LEU A 273 20.53 7.15 0.08
N LYS A 274 19.78 6.38 0.86
CA LYS A 274 20.28 5.59 2.00
C LYS A 274 19.82 4.13 1.91
N ILE A 275 20.77 3.22 2.09
CA ILE A 275 20.56 1.77 2.18
C ILE A 275 21.08 1.29 3.53
N ASP A 276 20.21 0.65 4.30
CA ASP A 276 20.50 0.05 5.59
C ASP A 276 20.64 -1.46 5.40
N ILE A 277 21.77 -2.06 5.77
CA ILE A 277 21.98 -3.51 5.68
C ILE A 277 22.05 -4.10 7.08
N SER A 278 21.21 -5.09 7.35
CA SER A 278 21.29 -5.94 8.53
C SER A 278 21.91 -7.28 8.16
N GLN A 279 23.10 -7.55 8.69
CA GLN A 279 23.81 -8.82 8.50
C GLN A 279 23.38 -9.83 9.57
N CYS A 280 22.80 -10.94 9.13
CA CYS A 280 22.41 -12.03 10.02
C CYS A 280 23.54 -13.06 10.13
N PHE A 281 23.81 -13.52 11.36
CA PHE A 281 24.78 -14.57 11.64
C PHE A 281 24.04 -15.89 11.86
N CYS A 282 24.46 -16.94 11.15
CA CYS A 282 24.03 -18.30 11.44
C CYS A 282 25.01 -18.91 12.44
N THR A 283 24.55 -19.29 13.62
CA THR A 283 25.34 -20.11 14.55
C THR A 283 24.90 -21.57 14.44
N ASN A 284 25.74 -22.50 14.91
CA ASN A 284 25.47 -23.94 14.81
C ASN A 284 24.20 -24.40 15.55
N HIS A 285 23.68 -23.58 16.47
CA HIS A 285 22.50 -23.90 17.27
C HIS A 285 21.30 -22.99 17.01
N ASP A 286 21.52 -21.86 16.33
CA ASP A 286 20.44 -20.95 15.97
C ASP A 286 20.74 -20.19 14.68
N ALA A 287 20.08 -20.61 13.59
CA ALA A 287 20.19 -19.94 12.30
C ALA A 287 19.25 -18.74 12.26
N MET A 288 19.77 -17.54 12.52
CA MET A 288 19.07 -16.31 12.19
C MET A 288 19.06 -16.15 10.67
N THR A 289 17.98 -16.59 10.04
CA THR A 289 17.75 -16.35 8.62
C THR A 289 17.30 -14.90 8.40
N PRO A 290 17.50 -14.33 7.21
CA PRO A 290 16.96 -13.01 6.89
C PRO A 290 15.45 -12.91 7.16
N ALA A 291 14.68 -13.94 6.83
CA ALA A 291 13.23 -13.97 7.08
C ALA A 291 12.90 -13.95 8.59
N ASN A 292 13.64 -14.69 9.43
CA ASN A 292 13.47 -14.64 10.88
C ASN A 292 13.92 -13.31 11.49
N PHE A 293 14.92 -12.64 10.90
CA PHE A 293 15.37 -11.33 11.37
C PHE A 293 14.28 -10.26 11.23
N VAL A 294 13.44 -10.32 10.20
CA VAL A 294 12.32 -9.38 10.01
C VAL A 294 11.36 -9.38 11.20
N LEU A 295 11.21 -10.51 11.91
CA LEU A 295 10.40 -10.63 13.12
C LEU A 295 10.96 -9.89 14.33
N THR A 296 12.15 -9.28 14.20
CA THR A 296 12.75 -8.39 15.21
C THR A 296 12.37 -6.92 14.99
N TYR A 297 11.50 -6.59 14.02
CA TYR A 297 11.03 -5.22 13.87
C TYR A 297 10.01 -4.83 14.92
N HIS A 298 9.77 -3.52 15.06
CA HIS A 298 8.95 -2.95 16.13
C HIS A 298 7.44 -3.26 16.01
N MET A 299 6.92 -3.46 14.80
CA MET A 299 5.49 -3.64 14.55
C MET A 299 5.25 -4.70 13.48
N SER A 300 4.22 -5.52 13.65
CA SER A 300 3.86 -6.62 12.71
C SER A 300 3.65 -6.18 11.26
N PHE A 301 3.04 -5.01 11.01
CA PHE A 301 2.84 -4.52 9.64
C PHE A 301 4.13 -4.10 8.92
N VAL A 302 5.28 -3.98 9.61
CA VAL A 302 6.59 -3.83 8.95
C VAL A 302 7.36 -5.14 8.86
N MET A 303 6.83 -6.23 9.43
CA MET A 303 7.45 -7.55 9.40
C MET A 303 7.20 -8.28 8.07
N ASN A 304 7.02 -7.54 7.00
CA ASN A 304 6.85 -8.05 5.66
C ASN A 304 8.19 -8.00 4.93
N PHE A 305 8.36 -8.83 3.90
CA PHE A 305 9.57 -8.79 3.11
C PHE A 305 9.35 -9.14 1.65
N VAL A 306 10.28 -8.68 0.82
CA VAL A 306 10.37 -9.05 -0.60
C VAL A 306 11.69 -9.80 -0.79
N SER A 307 11.62 -11.01 -1.31
CA SER A 307 12.78 -11.81 -1.70
C SER A 307 12.99 -11.75 -3.21
N GLY A 308 14.05 -12.38 -3.69
CA GLY A 308 14.25 -12.60 -5.13
C GLY A 308 13.18 -13.48 -5.79
N GLU A 309 12.35 -14.18 -5.00
CA GLU A 309 11.32 -15.11 -5.49
C GLU A 309 9.90 -14.56 -5.37
N GLY A 310 9.66 -13.65 -4.43
CA GLY A 310 8.29 -13.26 -4.09
C GLY A 310 8.16 -12.16 -3.06
N VAL A 311 6.91 -11.80 -2.78
CA VAL A 311 6.49 -10.89 -1.72
C VAL A 311 5.81 -11.70 -0.63
N TYR A 312 6.09 -11.38 0.63
CA TYR A 312 5.60 -12.12 1.79
C TYR A 312 5.06 -11.15 2.84
N SER A 313 3.82 -11.39 3.26
CA SER A 313 3.25 -10.76 4.45
C SER A 313 3.08 -11.78 5.56
N LEU A 314 3.82 -11.56 6.65
CA LEU A 314 3.85 -12.47 7.80
C LEU A 314 2.63 -12.32 8.72
N PHE A 315 1.98 -11.15 8.65
CA PHE A 315 0.77 -10.80 9.41
C PHE A 315 -0.24 -10.14 8.46
N PRO A 316 -0.84 -10.91 7.54
CA PRO A 316 -1.64 -10.34 6.47
C PRO A 316 -2.90 -9.64 6.98
N ASP A 317 -3.61 -10.22 7.95
CA ASP A 317 -4.84 -9.62 8.45
C ASP A 317 -4.58 -8.27 9.13
N GLU A 318 -3.49 -8.17 9.88
CA GLU A 318 -3.03 -6.91 10.49
C GLU A 318 -2.55 -5.93 9.42
N THR A 319 -1.60 -6.36 8.57
CA THR A 319 -0.99 -5.51 7.53
C THR A 319 -2.05 -4.90 6.62
N PHE A 320 -2.94 -5.72 6.06
CA PHE A 320 -3.95 -5.26 5.11
C PHE A 320 -5.11 -4.51 5.76
N SER A 321 -5.32 -4.65 7.08
CA SER A 321 -6.28 -3.81 7.82
C SER A 321 -5.69 -2.47 8.28
N GLY A 322 -4.42 -2.18 7.97
CA GLY A 322 -3.75 -0.97 8.47
C GLY A 322 -3.56 -1.01 9.98
N ARG A 323 -3.40 -2.19 10.57
CA ARG A 323 -3.22 -2.37 12.01
C ARG A 323 -1.97 -3.20 12.29
N GLY A 324 -1.46 -3.14 13.51
CA GLY A 324 -0.39 -4.05 13.91
C GLY A 324 -0.18 -4.18 15.40
N TYR A 325 0.22 -5.39 15.77
CA TYR A 325 0.78 -5.71 17.07
C TYR A 325 2.18 -5.12 17.25
N ARG A 326 2.46 -4.68 18.47
CA ARG A 326 3.78 -4.22 18.90
C ARG A 326 4.68 -5.42 19.16
N ASN A 327 5.97 -5.31 18.88
CA ASN A 327 6.95 -6.33 19.24
C ASN A 327 7.63 -5.97 20.56
N SER A 328 7.44 -6.78 21.61
CA SER A 328 8.09 -6.53 22.91
C SER A 328 9.60 -6.76 22.84
N PHE A 329 10.06 -7.54 21.85
CA PHE A 329 11.48 -7.83 21.62
C PHE A 329 12.30 -6.58 21.24
N THR A 330 11.65 -5.54 20.72
CA THR A 330 12.31 -4.40 20.10
C THR A 330 11.93 -3.10 20.79
N VAL A 331 12.51 -2.89 21.97
CA VAL A 331 12.35 -1.63 22.71
C VAL A 331 13.34 -0.62 22.15
N THR A 332 12.88 0.26 21.26
CA THR A 332 13.72 1.35 20.74
C THR A 332 13.36 2.67 21.37
N LYS A 333 14.36 3.52 21.63
CA LYS A 333 14.14 4.95 21.99
C LYS A 333 13.42 5.74 20.89
N LYS A 334 13.24 5.14 19.70
CA LYS A 334 12.61 5.74 18.52
C LYS A 334 11.18 5.26 18.31
N LEU A 335 10.59 4.53 19.28
CA LEU A 335 9.27 3.94 19.12
C LEU A 335 8.21 5.00 18.83
N ASP A 336 8.20 6.12 19.56
CA ASP A 336 7.21 7.20 19.35
C ASP A 336 7.32 7.83 17.96
N HIS A 337 8.55 8.03 17.48
CA HIS A 337 8.80 8.54 16.13
C HIS A 337 8.28 7.56 15.07
N VAL A 338 8.51 6.27 15.27
CA VAL A 338 8.05 5.20 14.40
C VAL A 338 6.52 5.11 14.39
N LEU A 339 5.86 5.16 15.56
CA LEU A 339 4.41 5.15 15.66
C LEU A 339 3.81 6.38 14.96
N THR A 340 4.38 7.55 15.17
CA THR A 340 3.96 8.79 14.47
C THR A 340 4.11 8.66 12.95
N LYS A 341 5.26 8.15 12.49
CA LYS A 341 5.56 7.91 11.07
C LYS A 341 4.53 7.00 10.41
N TYR A 342 4.14 5.90 11.07
CA TYR A 342 3.18 4.94 10.51
C TYR A 342 1.72 5.36 10.69
N ALA A 343 1.38 6.08 11.75
CA ALA A 343 0.08 6.73 11.91
C ALA A 343 -0.21 7.70 10.75
N ALA A 344 0.78 8.51 10.35
CA ALA A 344 0.67 9.39 9.19
C ALA A 344 0.47 8.64 7.85
N ARG A 345 0.75 7.33 7.82
CA ARG A 345 0.55 6.44 6.66
C ARG A 345 -0.73 5.60 6.77
N GLY A 346 -1.58 5.90 7.75
CA GLY A 346 -2.85 5.20 7.97
C GLY A 346 -2.76 3.94 8.83
N TYR A 347 -1.59 3.62 9.40
CA TYR A 347 -1.42 2.45 10.24
C TYR A 347 -1.66 2.76 11.72
N LYS A 348 -2.32 1.85 12.42
CA LYS A 348 -2.61 1.97 13.85
C LYS A 348 -2.08 0.80 14.64
N GLU A 349 -1.72 1.07 15.88
CA GLU A 349 -1.43 0.01 16.82
C GLU A 349 -2.72 -0.67 17.28
N VAL A 350 -2.67 -1.99 17.43
CA VAL A 350 -3.75 -2.73 18.09
C VAL A 350 -3.63 -2.53 19.59
N THR A 351 -4.69 -2.00 20.20
CA THR A 351 -4.82 -1.84 21.65
C THR A 351 -5.84 -2.82 22.19
N ASP A 352 -5.59 -3.34 23.38
CA ASP A 352 -6.57 -4.10 24.15
C ASP A 352 -7.58 -3.12 24.75
N GLU A 353 -8.85 -3.30 24.42
CA GLU A 353 -9.92 -2.36 24.80
C GLU A 353 -10.20 -2.36 26.31
N ASP A 354 -10.02 -3.50 26.98
CA ASP A 354 -10.36 -3.66 28.40
C ASP A 354 -9.34 -2.97 29.31
N ILE A 355 -8.07 -2.98 28.90
CA ILE A 355 -6.94 -2.49 29.70
C ILE A 355 -6.24 -1.26 29.08
N GLY A 356 -6.62 -0.86 27.88
CA GLY A 356 -6.10 0.33 27.21
C GLY A 356 -4.61 0.27 26.85
N ARG A 357 -4.01 -0.93 26.81
CA ARG A 357 -2.57 -1.11 26.51
C ARG A 357 -2.36 -1.65 25.09
N PRO A 358 -1.18 -1.45 24.50
CA PRO A 358 -0.79 -2.11 23.25
C PRO A 358 -0.84 -3.63 23.38
N VAL A 359 -1.38 -4.30 22.36
CA VAL A 359 -1.29 -5.76 22.21
C VAL A 359 0.06 -6.09 21.59
N TYR A 360 0.84 -6.93 22.29
CA TYR A 360 2.12 -7.39 21.81
C TYR A 360 1.98 -8.68 20.99
N LEU A 361 2.91 -8.89 20.05
CA LEU A 361 3.02 -10.15 19.33
C LEU A 361 3.14 -11.33 20.30
N GLN A 362 3.90 -11.16 21.36
CA GLN A 362 4.11 -12.16 22.40
C GLN A 362 2.81 -12.50 23.16
N ASP A 363 1.86 -11.56 23.28
CA ASP A 363 0.54 -11.85 23.87
C ASP A 363 -0.29 -12.81 22.97
N ARG A 364 -0.12 -12.70 21.64
CA ARG A 364 -0.89 -13.48 20.64
C ARG A 364 -0.26 -14.82 20.32
N PHE A 365 1.04 -14.96 20.58
CA PHE A 365 1.81 -16.16 20.27
C PHE A 365 2.66 -16.61 21.48
N PRO A 366 2.00 -17.01 22.60
CA PRO A 366 2.67 -17.23 23.89
C PRO A 366 3.51 -18.51 23.99
N ASN A 367 3.40 -19.44 23.04
CA ASN A 367 3.96 -20.79 23.14
C ASN A 367 5.34 -20.96 22.48
N HIS A 368 6.09 -19.88 22.28
CA HIS A 368 7.40 -20.00 21.67
C HIS A 368 8.47 -19.88 22.75
N GLU A 369 9.20 -20.99 22.94
CA GLU A 369 10.43 -21.04 23.71
C GLU A 369 11.20 -19.74 23.44
N SER A 370 11.60 -19.07 24.52
CA SER A 370 12.43 -17.86 24.45
C SER A 370 11.73 -16.55 24.07
N GLY A 371 10.40 -16.50 23.94
CA GLY A 371 9.72 -15.33 23.39
C GLY A 371 10.08 -15.07 21.92
N ARG A 372 10.73 -16.06 21.27
CA ARG A 372 11.23 -15.95 19.91
C ARG A 372 10.12 -16.33 18.94
N PHE A 373 9.72 -15.34 18.16
CA PHE A 373 8.85 -15.61 17.04
C PHE A 373 9.68 -16.03 15.82
N ARG A 374 9.34 -17.17 15.21
CA ARG A 374 9.97 -17.64 13.97
C ARG A 374 8.94 -17.79 12.86
N VAL A 375 9.39 -17.59 11.63
CA VAL A 375 8.52 -17.68 10.44
C VAL A 375 7.90 -19.07 10.32
N GLU A 376 8.60 -20.13 10.74
CA GLU A 376 8.08 -21.49 10.66
C GLU A 376 6.89 -21.76 11.60
N TYR A 377 6.63 -20.86 12.56
CA TYR A 377 5.50 -20.96 13.48
C TYR A 377 4.26 -20.21 13.01
N LEU A 378 4.38 -19.39 11.96
CA LEU A 378 3.27 -18.65 11.39
C LEU A 378 2.38 -19.56 10.54
N LYS A 379 1.10 -19.64 10.91
CA LYS A 379 0.11 -20.44 10.18
C LYS A 379 -0.43 -19.75 8.94
N ASN A 380 -0.51 -18.42 8.98
CA ASN A 380 -1.21 -17.60 7.99
C ASN A 380 -0.26 -16.61 7.33
N ILE A 381 0.71 -17.13 6.56
CA ILE A 381 1.57 -16.28 5.73
C ILE A 381 0.87 -16.05 4.39
N TRP A 382 0.65 -14.79 4.03
CA TRP A 382 0.27 -14.45 2.66
C TRP A 382 1.54 -14.31 1.82
N SER A 383 1.55 -14.90 0.63
CA SER A 383 2.68 -14.78 -0.28
C SER A 383 2.25 -14.72 -1.74
N MET A 384 3.11 -14.10 -2.54
CA MET A 384 2.94 -13.97 -3.97
C MET A 384 4.26 -14.18 -4.66
N LYS A 385 4.28 -15.01 -5.70
CA LYS A 385 5.47 -15.18 -6.53
C LYS A 385 5.67 -13.94 -7.40
N LEU A 386 6.89 -13.42 -7.41
CA LEU A 386 7.26 -12.36 -8.35
C LEU A 386 7.96 -12.99 -9.55
N PRO A 387 7.54 -12.72 -10.79
CA PRO A 387 8.26 -13.16 -11.99
C PRO A 387 9.49 -12.27 -12.24
N LEU A 388 10.37 -12.14 -11.23
CA LEU A 388 11.54 -11.23 -11.27
C LEU A 388 12.52 -11.62 -12.36
N LEU A 389 12.66 -12.92 -12.58
CA LEU A 389 13.30 -13.47 -13.75
C LEU A 389 12.19 -14.06 -14.63
N SER A 390 11.81 -13.37 -15.70
CA SER A 390 11.22 -14.07 -16.83
C SER A 390 12.17 -15.22 -17.13
N LYS A 391 11.68 -16.47 -17.16
CA LYS A 391 12.49 -17.62 -17.59
C LYS A 391 13.19 -17.17 -18.87
N ARG A 392 14.49 -16.83 -18.79
CA ARG A 392 15.29 -16.74 -20.01
C ARG A 392 15.10 -18.11 -20.61
N SER A 393 14.41 -18.16 -21.75
CA SER A 393 14.29 -19.37 -22.54
C SER A 393 15.67 -19.97 -22.54
N HIS A 394 15.80 -21.14 -21.94
CA HIS A 394 17.03 -21.93 -22.02
C HIS A 394 17.08 -22.44 -23.47
N SER A 395 17.32 -21.51 -24.39
CA SER A 395 17.82 -21.73 -25.73
C SER A 395 19.31 -21.46 -25.63
N ALA A 396 20.01 -22.41 -25.03
CA ALA A 396 21.45 -22.57 -25.13
C ALA A 396 21.69 -23.89 -25.85
#